data_AF-A0A3M1FSY3-F1
#
_entry.id   AF-A0A3M1FSY3-F1
#
_cell.length_a   1.000
_cell.length_b   1.000
_cell.length_c   1.000
_cell.angle_alpha   90.00
_cell.angle_beta   90.00
_cell.angle_gamma   90.00
#
_symmetry.space_group_name_H-M   'P 1'
#
loop_
_entity.id
_entity.type
_entity.pdbx_description
1 polymer ?
#
loop_
_entity_poly.entity_id
_entity_poly.type
_entity_poly.pdbx_seq_one_letter_code
_entity_poly.pdbx_strand_id
1 'polypeptide(L)' 'MPMLDDARLALHNRVMKLIEENPEISQRELARELGLSLGKFNHFLKRFVKFDNFRRIEAE' A
#
# COMPACT_ATOMS: atom_id res chain seq x y z
N MET A 1 17.37 8.76 8.09
CA MET A 1 17.51 9.52 6.83
C MET A 1 16.13 9.56 6.16
N PRO A 2 15.44 10.71 6.14
CA PRO A 2 13.99 10.79 5.88
C PRO A 2 13.58 10.70 4.39
N MET A 3 14.51 10.42 3.46
CA MET A 3 14.22 10.36 2.02
C MET A 3 13.51 9.07 1.55
N LEU A 4 13.35 8.07 2.41
CA LEU A 4 12.69 6.79 2.08
C LEU A 4 11.16 6.82 2.25
N ASP A 5 10.61 7.81 2.95
CA ASP A 5 9.18 7.86 3.29
C ASP A 5 8.31 8.43 2.15
N ASP A 6 8.82 9.35 1.34
CA ASP A 6 8.05 10.02 0.27
C ASP A 6 7.56 9.04 -0.80
N ALA A 7 8.41 8.12 -1.24
CA ALA A 7 8.04 7.12 -2.23
C ALA A 7 7.01 6.12 -1.70
N ARG A 8 7.11 5.77 -0.40
CA ARG A 8 6.17 4.86 0.25
C ARG A 8 4.81 5.51 0.46
N LEU A 9 4.79 6.79 0.86
CA LEU A 9 3.58 7.59 0.99
C LEU A 9 2.89 7.82 -0.36
N ALA A 10 3.66 8.16 -1.40
CA ALA A 10 3.13 8.32 -2.76
C ALA A 10 2.51 7.01 -3.30
N LEU A 11 3.17 5.87 -3.04
CA LEU A 11 2.63 4.56 -3.41
C LEU A 11 1.35 4.24 -2.62
N HIS A 12 1.31 4.53 -1.32
CA HIS A 12 0.11 4.38 -0.50
C HIS A 12 -1.07 5.21 -1.04
N ASN A 13 -0.87 6.51 -1.30
CA ASN A 13 -1.92 7.39 -1.81
C ASN A 13 -2.47 6.91 -3.15
N ARG A 14 -1.60 6.41 -4.04
CA ARG A 14 -2.02 5.82 -5.32
C ARG A 14 -2.84 4.55 -5.14
N VAL A 15 -2.43 3.67 -4.21
CA VAL A 15 -3.20 2.45 -3.89
C VAL A 15 -4.59 2.81 -3.35
N MET A 16 -4.67 3.76 -2.41
CA MET A 16 -5.97 4.17 -1.83
C MET A 16 -6.89 4.77 -2.88
N LYS A 17 -6.38 5.66 -3.74
CA LYS A 17 -7.16 6.22 -4.85
C LYS A 17 -7.73 5.15 -5.79
N LEU A 18 -6.94 4.15 -6.16
CA LEU A 18 -7.40 3.07 -7.05
C LEU A 18 -8.47 2.18 -6.39
N ILE A 19 -8.38 1.94 -5.08
CA ILE A 19 -9.39 1.19 -4.32
C ILE A 19 -10.67 2.01 -4.15
N GLU A 20 -10.56 3.32 -3.91
CA GLU A 20 -11.71 4.23 -3.85
C GLU A 20 -12.46 4.29 -5.18
N GLU A 21 -11.74 4.31 -6.30
CA GLU A 21 -12.31 4.33 -7.66
C GLU A 21 -12.91 2.97 -8.05
N ASN A 22 -12.30 1.85 -7.62
CA ASN A 22 -12.79 0.50 -7.87
C ASN A 22 -12.55 -0.42 -6.66
N PRO A 23 -13.54 -0.56 -5.75
CA PRO A 23 -13.40 -1.38 -4.55
C PRO A 23 -13.17 -2.87 -4.82
N GLU A 24 -13.57 -3.36 -5.99
CA GLU A 24 -13.43 -4.77 -6.41
C GLU A 24 -12.07 -5.05 -7.08
N ILE A 25 -11.18 -4.05 -7.19
CA ILE A 25 -9.88 -4.20 -7.85
C ILE A 25 -9.01 -5.24 -7.13
N SER A 26 -8.51 -6.22 -7.88
CA SER A 26 -7.66 -7.25 -7.32
C SER A 26 -6.24 -6.74 -7.05
N GLN A 27 -5.51 -7.39 -6.12
CA GLN A 27 -4.10 -7.09 -5.87
C GLN A 27 -3.22 -7.20 -7.12
N ARG A 28 -3.57 -8.11 -8.04
CA ARG A 28 -2.86 -8.29 -9.32
C ARG A 28 -3.13 -7.14 -10.28
N GLU A 29 -4.32 -6.58 -10.27
CA GLU A 29 -4.68 -5.38 -11.04
C GLU A 29 -3.98 -4.16 -10.48
N LEU A 30 -4.03 -3.94 -9.15
CA LEU A 30 -3.28 -2.88 -8.50
C LEU A 30 -1.77 -2.94 -8.82
N ALA A 31 -1.17 -4.12 -8.77
CA ALA A 31 0.24 -4.28 -9.13
C ALA A 31 0.51 -3.88 -10.59
N ARG A 32 -0.38 -4.25 -11.53
CA ARG A 32 -0.27 -3.89 -12.94
C ARG A 32 -0.40 -2.38 -13.15
N GLU A 33 -1.43 -1.75 -12.57
CA GLU A 33 -1.68 -0.30 -12.67
C GLU A 33 -0.52 0.53 -12.10
N LEU A 34 0.16 0.01 -11.08
CA LEU A 34 1.28 0.69 -10.42
C LEU A 34 2.64 0.39 -11.06
N GLY A 35 2.69 -0.42 -12.13
CA GLY A 35 3.94 -0.83 -12.78
C GLY A 35 4.84 -1.69 -11.88
N LEU A 36 4.25 -2.45 -10.97
CA LEU A 36 4.94 -3.31 -10.01
C LEU A 36 4.74 -4.78 -10.34
N SER A 37 5.74 -5.60 -10.00
CA SER A 37 5.49 -7.05 -9.93
C SER A 37 4.53 -7.36 -8.79
N LEU A 38 3.73 -8.41 -8.95
CA LEU A 38 2.83 -8.90 -7.89
C LEU A 38 3.59 -9.17 -6.59
N GLY A 39 4.80 -9.73 -6.67
CA GLY A 39 5.64 -9.98 -5.49
C GLY A 39 6.06 -8.71 -4.75
N LYS A 40 6.48 -7.66 -5.49
CA LYS A 40 6.86 -6.36 -4.91
C LYS A 40 5.65 -5.68 -4.27
N PHE A 41 4.48 -5.76 -4.91
CA PHE A 41 3.24 -5.24 -4.37
C PHE A 41 2.82 -5.98 -3.09
N ASN A 42 2.87 -7.32 -3.08
CA ASN A 42 2.56 -8.13 -1.89
C ASN A 42 3.54 -7.84 -0.73
N HIS A 43 4.82 -7.59 -1.04
CA HIS A 43 5.79 -7.18 -0.02
C HIS A 43 5.44 -5.83 0.61
N PHE A 44 5.05 -4.85 -0.22
CA PHE A 44 4.55 -3.55 0.25
C PHE A 44 3.32 -3.72 1.16
N LEU A 45 2.32 -4.48 0.72
CA LEU A 45 1.09 -4.72 1.49
C LEU A 45 1.35 -5.38 2.84
N LYS A 46 2.21 -6.42 2.88
CA LYS A 46 2.57 -7.10 4.14
C LYS A 46 3.22 -6.16 5.15
N ARG A 47 4.01 -5.19 4.67
CA ARG A 47 4.55 -4.15 5.55
C ARG A 47 3.46 -3.16 5.94
N PHE A 48 2.61 -2.72 4.99
CA PHE A 48 1.54 -1.77 5.23
C PHE A 48 0.53 -2.24 6.31
N VAL A 49 -0.02 -3.45 6.17
CA VAL A 49 -1.00 -4.00 7.15
C VAL A 49 -0.40 -4.12 8.55
N LYS A 50 0.90 -4.45 8.66
CA LYS A 50 1.57 -4.44 9.96
C LYS A 50 1.59 -3.04 10.58
N PHE A 51 1.93 -2.01 9.81
CA PHE A 51 1.96 -0.63 10.33
C PHE A 51 0.57 -0.14 10.77
N ASP A 52 -0.50 -0.48 10.04
CA ASP A 52 -1.85 -0.08 10.43
C ASP A 52 -2.33 -0.80 11.70
N ASN A 53 -2.02 -2.09 11.85
CA ASN A 53 -2.31 -2.85 13.06
C ASN A 53 -1.53 -2.34 14.29
N PHE A 54 -0.29 -1.89 14.14
CA PHE A 54 0.50 -1.34 15.25
C PHE A 54 -0.05 0.00 15.75
N ARG A 55 -0.55 0.89 14.87
CA ARG A 55 -1.14 2.17 15.31
C ARG A 55 -2.46 1.99 16.06
N ARG A 56 -3.19 0.89 15.85
CA ARG A 56 -4.42 0.59 16.61
C ARG A 56 -4.12 0.14 18.03
N ILE A 57 -3.05 -0.62 18.25
CA ILE A 57 -2.71 -1.17 19.57
C ILE A 57 -2.15 -0.09 20.52
N GLU A 58 -1.52 0.98 20.00
CA GLU A 58 -1.08 2.11 20.83
C GLU A 58 -2.20 3.12 21.17
N ALA A 59 -3.37 2.99 20.54
CA ALA A 59 -4.51 3.90 20.71
C ALA A 59 -5.63 3.33 21.59
N GLU A 60 -5.44 2.14 22.18
CA GLU A 60 -6.34 1.48 23.14
C GLU A 60 -5.75 1.44 24.55
#